data_AF-A0A496WC28-F1
#
_entry.id   AF-A0A496WC28-F1
#
_cell.length_a   1.000
_cell.length_b   1.000
_cell.length_c   1.000
_cell.angle_alpha   90.00
_cell.angle_beta   90.00
_cell.angle_gamma   90.00
#
_symmetry.space_group_name_H-M   'P 1'
#
loop_
_entity.id
_entity.type
_entity.pdbx_description
1 polymer ?
#
loop_
_entity_poly.entity_id
_entity_poly.type
_entity_poly.pdbx_seq_one_letter_code
_entity_poly.pdbx_strand_id
1 'polypeptide(L)'
;VFDPQGGYFKKGGRYTPSIVAEIGDVIEQHMKTIGMIESTEPDQHQQEFLQAKRREYEDRQPSAPEPDDDYPASAILCKKCQTRAVVNLDNCMTCLSCGESKCG
;
A
#
# COMPACT_ATOMS: atom_id res chain seq x y z
N VAL A 1 2.29 6.54 -14.78
CA VAL A 1 2.61 5.37 -15.64
C VAL A 1 1.31 4.63 -15.92
N PHE A 2 0.93 4.48 -17.20
CA PHE A 2 -0.28 3.78 -17.64
C PHE A 2 0.04 2.30 -17.81
N ASP A 3 -0.73 1.40 -17.20
CA ASP A 3 -0.59 -0.05 -17.37
C ASP A 3 -1.20 -0.45 -18.71
N PRO A 4 -0.54 -1.30 -19.53
CA PRO A 4 -1.08 -1.74 -20.82
C PRO A 4 -2.41 -2.49 -20.72
N GLN A 5 -2.80 -2.95 -19.52
CA GLN A 5 -4.11 -3.55 -19.25
C GLN A 5 -5.20 -2.49 -18.95
N GLY A 6 -4.87 -1.19 -18.97
CA GLY A 6 -5.81 -0.08 -18.79
C GLY A 6 -5.91 0.46 -17.35
N GLY A 7 -5.03 0.02 -16.45
CA GLY A 7 -4.94 0.53 -15.09
C GLY A 7 -3.93 1.67 -14.93
N TYR A 8 -3.93 2.30 -13.75
CA TYR A 8 -3.00 3.37 -13.41
C TYR A 8 -2.73 3.41 -11.90
N PHE A 9 -1.68 4.12 -11.48
CA PHE A 9 -1.35 4.32 -10.06
C PHE A 9 -1.88 5.67 -9.58
N LYS A 10 -2.62 5.65 -8.46
CA LYS A 10 -3.02 6.84 -7.70
C LYS A 10 -1.84 7.33 -6.85
N LYS A 11 -1.94 8.57 -6.35
CA LYS A 11 -1.04 9.09 -5.31
C LYS A 11 -0.98 8.12 -4.12
N GLY A 12 0.20 7.98 -3.51
CA GLY A 12 0.45 6.97 -2.47
C GLY A 12 0.65 5.55 -3.01
N GLY A 13 0.86 5.39 -4.32
CA GLY A 13 1.28 4.13 -4.94
C GLY A 13 0.19 3.05 -5.04
N ARG A 14 -1.09 3.36 -4.85
CA ARG A 14 -2.20 2.42 -5.00
C ARG A 14 -2.56 2.21 -6.46
N TYR A 15 -2.50 0.98 -6.94
CA TYR A 15 -2.90 0.59 -8.29
C TYR A 15 -4.42 0.53 -8.41
N THR A 16 -4.94 1.04 -9.51
CA THR A 16 -6.35 1.02 -9.87
C THR A 16 -6.50 0.41 -11.26
N PRO A 17 -7.15 -0.75 -11.41
CA PRO A 17 -7.15 -1.50 -12.66
C PRO A 17 -8.04 -0.90 -13.76
N SER A 18 -9.02 -0.06 -13.40
CA SER A 18 -9.92 0.60 -14.35
C SER A 18 -10.68 1.76 -13.71
N ILE A 19 -11.32 2.60 -14.53
CA ILE A 19 -12.21 3.68 -14.05
C ILE A 19 -13.41 3.15 -13.24
N VAL A 20 -13.90 1.94 -13.56
CA VAL A 20 -15.01 1.32 -12.84
C VAL A 20 -14.58 0.97 -11.41
N ALA A 21 -13.35 0.47 -11.25
CA ALA A 21 -12.80 0.19 -9.92
C ALA A 21 -12.66 1.48 -9.09
N GLU A 22 -12.28 2.59 -9.72
CA GLU A 22 -12.22 3.88 -9.05
C GLU A 22 -13.59 4.39 -8.58
N ILE A 23 -14.62 4.27 -9.41
CA ILE A 23 -15.99 4.62 -9.02
C ILE A 23 -16.43 3.76 -7.82
N GLY A 24 -16.08 2.46 -7.83
CA GLY A 24 -16.29 1.55 -6.71
C GLY A 24 -15.62 2.03 -5.41
N ASP A 25 -14.34 2.41 -5.46
CA ASP A 25 -13.60 2.95 -4.30
C ASP A 25 -14.33 4.17 -3.70
N VAL A 26 -14.81 5.11 -4.54
CA VAL A 26 -15.51 6.33 -4.09
C VAL A 26 -16.85 5.99 -3.43
N ILE A 27 -17.61 5.07 -4.02
CA ILE A 27 -18.89 4.61 -3.45
C ILE A 27 -18.64 3.93 -2.10
N GLU A 28 -17.65 3.04 -2.00
CA GLU A 28 -17.31 2.38 -0.74
C GLU A 28 -16.93 3.39 0.35
N GLN A 29 -16.08 4.36 0.02
CA GLN A 29 -15.69 5.42 0.94
C GLN A 29 -16.90 6.24 1.40
N HIS A 30 -17.81 6.59 0.48
CA HIS A 30 -19.04 7.30 0.81
C HIS A 30 -19.92 6.48 1.74
N MET A 31 -20.15 5.20 1.45
CA MET A 31 -20.96 4.29 2.26
C MET A 31 -20.38 4.10 3.67
N LYS A 32 -19.06 4.02 3.81
CA LYS A 32 -18.39 4.02 5.12
C LYS A 32 -18.60 5.33 5.87
N THR A 33 -18.47 6.45 5.18
CA THR A 33 -18.62 7.80 5.77
C THR A 33 -20.02 8.04 6.33
N ILE A 34 -21.07 7.56 5.65
CA ILE A 34 -22.47 7.68 6.11
C ILE A 34 -22.87 6.57 7.09
N GLY A 35 -21.95 5.68 7.47
CA GLY A 35 -22.20 4.59 8.42
C GLY A 35 -23.00 3.40 7.87
N MET A 36 -23.15 3.29 6.54
CA MET A 36 -23.81 2.12 5.93
C MET A 36 -22.89 0.89 5.86
N ILE A 37 -21.58 1.09 5.86
CA ILE A 37 -20.57 0.03 5.89
C ILE A 37 -19.64 0.29 7.08
N GLU A 38 -19.37 -0.75 7.87
CA GLU A 38 -18.41 -0.68 8.97
C GLU A 38 -16.98 -0.54 8.42
N SER A 39 -16.22 0.39 8.98
CA SER A 39 -14.82 0.58 8.58
C SER A 39 -13.95 -0.46 9.28
N THR A 40 -13.30 -1.33 8.51
CA THR A 40 -12.25 -2.21 9.03
C THR A 40 -10.95 -1.42 9.12
N GLU A 41 -10.77 -0.72 10.24
CA GLU A 41 -9.49 -0.09 10.55
C GLU A 41 -8.49 -1.15 11.04
N PRO A 42 -7.20 -1.02 10.71
CA PRO A 42 -6.18 -1.91 11.26
C PRO A 42 -6.14 -1.75 12.78
N ASP A 43 -6.23 -2.89 13.48
CA ASP A 43 -6.13 -2.94 14.94
C ASP A 43 -4.80 -2.36 15.42
N GLN A 44 -4.73 -1.91 16.68
CA GLN A 44 -3.56 -1.22 17.24
C GLN A 44 -2.27 -2.02 17.04
N HIS A 45 -2.32 -3.33 17.28
CA HIS A 45 -1.17 -4.22 17.07
C HIS A 45 -0.70 -4.23 15.60
N GLN A 46 -1.62 -4.18 14.64
CA GLN A 46 -1.28 -4.13 13.22
C GLN A 46 -0.64 -2.78 12.84
N GLN A 47 -1.11 -1.68 13.41
CA GLN A 47 -0.53 -0.36 13.21
C GLN A 47 0.91 -0.29 13.75
N GLU A 48 1.14 -0.81 14.96
CA GLU A 48 2.46 -0.89 15.59
C GLU A 48 3.42 -1.75 14.75
N PHE A 49 2.96 -2.91 14.28
CA PHE A 49 3.76 -3.76 13.39
C PHE A 49 4.17 -3.04 12.09
N LEU A 50 3.24 -2.35 11.45
CA LEU A 50 3.51 -1.57 10.24
C LEU A 50 4.52 -0.44 10.48
N GLN A 51 4.41 0.26 11.61
CA GLN A 51 5.35 1.32 11.98
C GLN A 51 6.74 0.74 12.25
N ALA A 52 6.84 -0.38 12.97
CA ALA A 52 8.10 -1.05 13.22
C ALA A 52 8.79 -1.48 11.92
N LYS A 53 8.04 -2.02 10.96
CA LYS A 53 8.57 -2.41 9.64
C LYS A 53 9.03 -1.22 8.79
N ARG A 54 8.32 -0.09 8.85
CA ARG A 54 8.78 1.15 8.18
C ARG A 54 10.10 1.65 8.76
N ARG A 55 10.21 1.72 10.09
CA ARG A 55 11.46 2.12 10.76
C ARG A 55 12.61 1.19 10.41
N GLU A 56 12.39 -0.12 10.45
CA GLU A 56 13.40 -1.11 10.07
C GLU A 56 13.92 -0.89 8.64
N TYR A 57 13.04 -0.52 7.71
CA TYR A 57 13.41 -0.20 6.34
C TYR A 57 14.20 1.11 6.24
N GLU A 58 13.74 2.17 6.91
CA GLU A 58 14.41 3.49 6.94
C GLU A 58 15.81 3.41 7.54
N ASP A 59 16.00 2.65 8.62
CA ASP A 59 17.31 2.44 9.27
C ASP A 59 18.32 1.74 8.34
N ARG A 60 17.84 0.88 7.44
CA ARG A 60 18.68 0.09 6.51
C ARG A 60 18.95 0.79 5.19
N GLN A 61 18.07 1.72 4.78
CA GLN A 61 18.20 2.46 3.53
C GLN A 61 17.93 3.95 3.77
N PRO A 62 18.98 4.79 3.96
CA PRO A 62 18.83 6.22 4.22
C PRO A 62 18.44 7.04 2.98
N SER A 63 18.20 6.40 1.82
CA SER A 63 17.72 7.09 0.63
C SER A 63 16.27 7.52 0.85
N ALA A 64 16.07 8.82 1.05
CA ALA A 64 14.76 9.42 1.21
C ALA A 64 13.86 9.08 0.00
N PRO A 65 12.58 8.75 0.23
CA PRO A 65 11.62 8.67 -0.86
C PRO A 65 11.56 10.02 -1.59
N GLU A 66 11.36 9.99 -2.92
CA GLU A 66 11.10 11.21 -3.68
C GLU A 66 9.82 11.88 -3.16
N PRO A 67 9.72 13.22 -3.15
CA PRO A 67 8.72 13.96 -2.39
C PRO A 67 7.24 13.70 -2.77
N ASP A 68 6.96 12.97 -3.85
CA ASP A 68 5.60 12.64 -4.31
C ASP A 68 5.21 11.16 -4.07
N ASP A 69 6.12 10.30 -3.57
CA ASP A 69 5.87 8.86 -3.38
C ASP A 69 6.09 8.43 -1.91
N ASP A 70 5.05 7.88 -1.28
CA ASP A 70 5.09 7.32 0.10
C ASP A 70 6.01 6.10 0.27
N TYR A 71 6.48 5.49 -0.82
CA TYR A 71 7.22 4.24 -0.84
C TYR A 71 8.43 4.33 -1.78
N PRO A 72 9.50 3.55 -1.52
CA PRO A 72 10.72 3.63 -2.34
C PRO A 72 10.45 3.21 -3.79
N ALA A 73 11.19 3.77 -4.74
CA ALA A 73 11.06 3.44 -6.16
C ALA A 73 11.35 1.95 -6.46
N SER A 74 12.14 1.28 -5.62
CA SER A 74 12.41 -0.16 -5.72
C SER A 74 11.22 -1.03 -5.26
N ALA A 75 10.19 -0.45 -4.63
CA ALA A 75 9.03 -1.20 -4.18
C ALA A 75 8.25 -1.80 -5.37
N ILE A 76 7.70 -2.98 -5.14
CA ILE A 76 6.84 -3.68 -6.11
C ILE A 76 5.39 -3.73 -5.63
N LEU A 77 4.48 -4.05 -6.55
CA LEU A 77 3.04 -4.12 -6.29
C LEU A 77 2.69 -5.24 -5.31
N CYS A 78 2.04 -4.87 -4.19
CA CYS A 78 1.47 -5.83 -3.27
C CYS A 78 0.23 -6.49 -3.87
N LYS A 79 0.19 -7.83 -3.91
CA LYS A 79 -0.99 -8.56 -4.41
C LYS A 79 -2.20 -8.52 -3.47
N LYS A 80 -2.01 -8.15 -2.19
CA LYS A 80 -3.08 -8.09 -1.18
C LYS A 80 -3.77 -6.73 -1.16
N CYS A 81 -3.01 -5.64 -1.03
CA CYS A 81 -3.56 -4.29 -0.92
C CYS A 81 -3.42 -3.45 -2.19
N GLN A 82 -2.83 -4.00 -3.25
CA GLN A 82 -2.59 -3.31 -4.52
C GLN A 82 -1.78 -2.01 -4.40
N THR A 83 -1.03 -1.83 -3.31
CA THR A 83 -0.11 -0.71 -3.14
C THR A 83 1.30 -1.13 -3.53
N ARG A 84 2.02 -0.27 -4.26
CA ARG A 84 3.44 -0.45 -4.60
C ARG A 84 4.32 -0.17 -3.37
N ALA A 85 4.29 -1.10 -2.43
CA ALA A 85 4.90 -0.95 -1.11
C ALA A 85 5.66 -2.20 -0.65
N VAL A 86 5.86 -3.19 -1.52
CA VAL A 86 6.59 -4.41 -1.16
C VAL A 86 8.09 -4.19 -1.36
N VAL A 87 8.84 -4.40 -0.29
CA VAL A 87 10.31 -4.30 -0.24
C VAL A 87 10.91 -5.62 0.24
N ASN A 88 12.18 -5.85 -0.06
CA ASN A 88 12.92 -6.98 0.51
C ASN A 88 13.52 -6.55 1.85
N LEU A 89 13.07 -7.18 2.93
CA LEU A 89 13.59 -7.01 4.30
C LEU A 89 14.02 -8.38 4.80
N ASP A 90 15.32 -8.57 5.04
CA ASP A 90 15.91 -9.84 5.52
C ASP A 90 15.47 -11.08 4.73
N ASN A 91 15.59 -11.01 3.40
CA ASN A 91 15.21 -12.11 2.51
C ASN A 91 13.70 -12.44 2.56
N CYS A 92 12.89 -11.54 3.12
CA CYS A 92 11.44 -11.64 3.16
C CYS A 92 10.79 -10.48 2.39
N MET A 93 9.87 -10.80 1.47
CA MET A 93 9.16 -9.79 0.70
C MET A 93 8.01 -9.23 1.53
N THR A 94 8.20 -8.02 2.07
CA THR A 94 7.31 -7.40 3.07
C THR A 94 6.65 -6.15 2.53
N CYS A 95 5.33 -6.04 2.67
CA CYS A 95 4.56 -4.86 2.29
C CYS A 95 4.49 -3.84 3.43
N LEU A 96 5.04 -2.65 3.20
CA LEU A 96 5.01 -1.54 4.16
C LEU A 96 3.62 -0.87 4.28
N SER A 97 2.71 -1.14 3.35
CA SER A 97 1.34 -0.60 3.36
C SER A 97 0.39 -1.44 4.23
N CYS A 98 0.39 -2.77 4.07
CA CYS A 98 -0.58 -3.66 4.73
C CYS A 98 0.01 -4.78 5.59
N GLY A 99 1.34 -4.90 5.64
CA GLY A 99 2.05 -5.85 6.52
C GLY A 99 2.13 -7.27 5.97
N GLU A 100 1.60 -7.53 4.76
CA GLU A 100 1.75 -8.83 4.10
C GLU A 100 3.23 -9.15 3.87
N SER A 101 3.69 -10.29 4.37
CA SER A 101 5.06 -10.76 4.22
C SER A 101 5.10 -12.18 3.66
N LYS A 102 5.94 -12.42 2.67
CA LYS A 102 6.26 -13.77 2.17
C LYS A 102 7.75 -14.04 2.33
N CYS A 103 8.07 -14.91 3.27
CA CYS A 103 9.43 -15.40 3.51
C CYS A 103 9.54 -16.82 2.91
N GLY A 104 10.67 -17.11 2.26
CA GLY A 104 10.97 -18.43 1.71
C GLY A 104 11.60 -19.37 2.72
#